data_AF-A0A7K2LTI9-F1
#
_entry.id   AF-A0A7K2LTI9-F1
#
_cell.length_a   1.000
_cell.length_b   1.000
_cell.length_c   1.000
_cell.angle_alpha   90.00
_cell.angle_beta   90.00
_cell.angle_gamma   90.00
#
_symmetry.space_group_name_H-M   'P 1'
#
loop_
_entity.id
_entity.type
_entity.pdbx_description
1 polymer ?
#
loop_
_entity_poly.entity_id
_entity_poly.type
_entity_poly.pdbx_seq_one_letter_code
_entity_poly.pdbx_strand_id
1 'polypeptide(L)'
;RFPDADEIVVDWPHRYLRRTATDTRTALCVLTHDAKFDIPLLEAALRMPVAFVGAMGSRRTHADRERRLREAGLGERELARLRSPIGLDLGARTPEETALSIAAEIVAARHGGTGVPLTGSGTPIHREVRHRTGTRAA
;
A
#
# COMPACT_ATOMS: atom_id res chain seq x y z
N ARG A 1 -6.83 5.56 22.47
CA ARG A 1 -7.09 4.60 21.36
C ARG A 1 -5.78 4.09 20.76
N PHE A 2 -4.78 4.95 20.50
CA PHE A 2 -3.50 4.54 19.90
C PHE A 2 -2.32 5.09 20.73
N PRO A 3 -1.93 4.44 21.84
CA PRO A 3 -0.87 4.96 22.72
C PRO A 3 0.52 4.92 22.08
N ASP A 4 0.75 3.99 21.15
CA ASP A 4 2.05 3.78 20.51
C ASP A 4 2.20 4.54 19.19
N ALA A 5 1.21 5.36 18.81
CA ALA A 5 1.30 6.19 17.61
C ALA A 5 2.14 7.44 17.91
N ASP A 6 3.18 7.69 17.10
CA ASP A 6 4.00 8.91 17.20
C ASP A 6 3.15 10.18 17.02
N GLU A 7 2.14 10.12 16.14
CA GLU A 7 1.23 11.22 15.87
C GLU A 7 -0.19 10.73 15.58
N ILE A 8 -1.19 11.44 16.10
CA ILE A 8 -2.61 11.24 15.79
C ILE A 8 -3.17 12.57 15.29
N VAL A 9 -3.63 12.59 14.04
CA VAL A 9 -4.20 13.79 13.42
C VAL A 9 -5.66 13.56 13.08
N VAL A 10 -6.49 14.57 13.31
CA VAL A 10 -7.90 14.60 12.89
C VAL A 10 -8.05 15.57 11.73
N ASP A 11 -8.07 15.03 10.52
CA ASP A 11 -8.28 15.78 9.27
C ASP A 11 -8.84 14.85 8.19
N TRP A 12 -9.25 15.43 7.07
CA TRP A 12 -9.51 14.70 5.85
C TRP A 12 -8.22 14.06 5.33
N PRO A 13 -8.17 12.73 5.13
CA PRO A 13 -6.92 12.03 4.84
C PRO A 13 -6.17 12.59 3.63
N HIS A 14 -6.89 12.91 2.55
CA HIS A 14 -6.31 13.46 1.33
C HIS A 14 -5.77 14.90 1.51
N ARG A 15 -6.32 15.68 2.46
CA ARG A 15 -5.79 17.01 2.81
C ARG A 15 -4.52 16.88 3.61
N TYR A 16 -4.53 16.03 4.63
CA TYR A 16 -3.35 15.72 5.44
C TYR A 16 -2.20 15.18 4.57
N LEU A 17 -2.46 14.17 3.73
CA LEU A 17 -1.42 13.58 2.89
C LEU A 17 -0.70 14.59 2.00
N ARG A 18 -1.42 15.56 1.42
CA ARG A 18 -0.82 16.59 0.54
C ARG A 18 0.15 17.54 1.24
N ARG A 19 0.03 17.70 2.56
CA ARG A 19 0.89 18.58 3.38
C ARG A 19 1.93 17.81 4.19
N THR A 20 1.85 16.48 4.19
CA THR A 20 2.78 15.61 4.91
C THR A 20 3.95 15.25 4.00
N ALA A 21 5.18 15.41 4.50
CA ALA A 21 6.36 14.96 3.78
C ALA A 21 6.34 13.43 3.67
N THR A 22 6.48 12.93 2.45
CA THR A 22 6.58 11.49 2.16
C THR A 22 7.75 11.22 1.25
N ASP A 23 8.31 10.02 1.34
CA ASP A 23 9.48 9.58 0.58
C ASP A 23 9.27 8.17 -0.03
N THR A 24 10.31 7.69 -0.72
CA THR A 24 10.34 6.36 -1.35
C THR A 24 10.42 5.20 -0.36
N ARG A 25 10.33 5.45 0.95
CA ARG A 25 10.22 4.44 2.02
C ARG A 25 8.85 4.45 2.68
N THR A 26 8.03 5.47 2.42
CA THR A 26 6.74 5.67 3.05
C THR A 26 5.76 4.59 2.60
N ALA A 27 5.06 3.97 3.57
CA ALA A 27 3.97 3.03 3.32
C ALA A 27 2.65 3.65 3.78
N LEU A 28 1.65 3.66 2.90
CA LEU A 28 0.31 4.17 3.17
C LEU A 28 -0.68 3.01 3.25
N CYS A 29 -1.38 2.90 4.39
CA CYS A 29 -2.41 1.90 4.63
C CYS A 29 -3.78 2.57 4.79
N VAL A 30 -4.68 2.34 3.84
CA VAL A 30 -6.04 2.89 3.87
C VAL A 30 -6.98 1.87 4.50
N LEU A 31 -7.37 2.14 5.75
CA LEU A 31 -8.17 1.22 6.57
C LEU A 31 -9.65 1.64 6.70
N THR A 32 -10.10 2.53 5.82
CA THR A 32 -11.52 2.89 5.66
C THR A 32 -12.09 2.23 4.40
N HIS A 33 -13.40 2.03 4.38
CA HIS A 33 -14.16 1.57 3.21
C HIS A 33 -15.15 2.62 2.71
N ASP A 34 -15.14 3.83 3.28
CA ASP A 34 -15.99 4.92 2.85
C ASP A 34 -15.35 5.66 1.66
N ALA A 35 -16.02 5.55 0.50
CA ALA A 35 -15.62 6.14 -0.76
C ALA A 35 -15.42 7.66 -0.71
N LYS A 36 -16.08 8.34 0.22
CA LYS A 36 -15.92 9.78 0.46
C LYS A 36 -14.50 10.13 0.89
N PHE A 37 -13.81 9.19 1.55
CA PHE A 37 -12.47 9.39 2.09
C PHE A 37 -11.40 8.62 1.31
N ASP A 38 -11.64 7.36 0.93
CA ASP A 38 -10.60 6.53 0.31
C ASP A 38 -10.28 6.93 -1.13
N ILE A 39 -11.28 7.26 -1.97
CA ILE A 39 -11.08 7.65 -3.37
C ILE A 39 -10.19 8.91 -3.50
N PRO A 40 -10.50 10.07 -2.89
CA PRO A 40 -9.65 11.25 -3.01
C PRO A 40 -8.27 11.06 -2.36
N LEU A 41 -8.15 10.17 -1.37
CA LEU A 41 -6.87 9.83 -0.76
C LEU A 41 -6.00 9.00 -1.71
N LEU A 42 -6.57 7.95 -2.29
CA LEU A 42 -5.89 7.03 -3.20
C LEU A 42 -5.53 7.69 -4.51
N GLU A 43 -6.38 8.59 -5.03
CA GLU A 43 -6.05 9.42 -6.18
C GLU A 43 -4.76 10.23 -5.97
N ALA A 44 -4.60 10.83 -4.79
CA ALA A 44 -3.37 11.55 -4.45
C ALA A 44 -2.20 10.59 -4.22
N ALA A 45 -2.39 9.55 -3.40
CA ALA A 45 -1.34 8.63 -2.99
C ALA A 45 -0.71 7.86 -4.16
N LEU A 46 -1.52 7.40 -5.12
CA LEU A 46 -1.05 6.60 -6.26
C LEU A 46 -0.23 7.41 -7.28
N ARG A 47 -0.20 8.74 -7.16
CA ARG A 47 0.66 9.65 -7.94
C ARG A 47 1.91 10.10 -7.19
N MET A 48 2.02 9.80 -5.90
CA MET A 48 3.16 10.18 -5.06
C MET A 48 4.30 9.15 -5.15
N PRO A 49 5.55 9.54 -4.88
CA PRO A 49 6.71 8.64 -4.92
C PRO A 49 6.83 7.77 -3.64
N VAL A 50 5.71 7.24 -3.14
CA VAL A 50 5.68 6.36 -1.96
C VAL A 50 6.01 4.90 -2.30
N ALA A 51 6.57 4.17 -1.34
CA ALA A 51 6.99 2.78 -1.51
C ALA A 51 5.81 1.81 -1.67
N PHE A 52 4.71 2.09 -0.97
CA PHE A 52 3.60 1.17 -0.82
C PHE A 52 2.28 1.92 -0.62
N VAL A 53 1.24 1.51 -1.34
CA VAL A 53 -0.15 1.99 -1.16
C VAL A 53 -1.05 0.78 -1.09
N GLY A 54 -1.61 0.52 0.09
CA GLY A 54 -2.53 -0.58 0.32
C GLY A 54 -3.89 -0.10 0.81
N ALA A 55 -4.95 -0.80 0.41
CA ALA A 55 -6.31 -0.50 0.85
C ALA A 55 -7.03 -1.76 1.34
N MET A 56 -7.57 -1.69 2.55
CA MET A 56 -8.36 -2.77 3.15
C MET A 56 -9.72 -2.90 2.45
N GLY A 57 -10.28 -4.10 2.47
CA GLY A 57 -11.64 -4.36 2.00
C GLY A 57 -11.79 -5.76 1.41
N SER A 58 -13.04 -6.20 1.27
CA SER A 58 -13.35 -7.43 0.57
C SER A 58 -12.99 -7.32 -0.93
N ARG A 59 -12.96 -8.46 -1.65
CA ARG A 59 -12.80 -8.45 -3.12
C ARG A 59 -13.87 -7.61 -3.82
N ARG A 60 -15.09 -7.60 -3.29
CA ARG A 60 -16.19 -6.74 -3.79
C ARG A 60 -15.88 -5.26 -3.57
N THR A 61 -15.42 -4.89 -2.37
CA THR A 61 -15.01 -3.51 -2.05
C THR A 61 -13.86 -3.05 -2.93
N HIS A 62 -12.88 -3.93 -3.18
CA HIS A 62 -11.78 -3.66 -4.09
C HIS A 62 -12.25 -3.39 -5.52
N ALA A 63 -13.12 -4.23 -6.09
CA ALA A 63 -13.66 -4.02 -7.44
C ALA A 63 -14.44 -2.70 -7.56
N ASP A 64 -15.24 -2.35 -6.54
CA ASP A 64 -15.93 -1.07 -6.48
C ASP A 64 -14.97 0.12 -6.45
N ARG A 65 -13.94 0.03 -5.60
CA ARG A 65 -12.89 1.03 -5.47
C ARG A 65 -12.13 1.23 -6.77
N GLU A 66 -11.71 0.16 -7.45
CA GLU A 66 -11.01 0.30 -8.73
C GLU A 66 -11.87 0.99 -9.78
N ARG A 67 -13.17 0.64 -9.85
CA ARG A 67 -14.09 1.27 -10.80
C ARG A 67 -14.15 2.78 -10.56
N ARG A 68 -14.33 3.21 -9.30
CA ARG A 68 -14.37 4.63 -8.92
C ARG A 68 -13.05 5.35 -9.17
N LEU A 69 -11.91 4.68 -8.98
CA LEU A 69 -10.60 5.26 -9.27
C LEU A 69 -10.39 5.43 -10.78
N ARG A 70 -10.87 4.49 -11.62
CA ARG A 70 -10.89 4.67 -13.07
C ARG A 70 -11.80 5.83 -13.49
N GLU A 71 -12.99 5.94 -12.88
CA GLU A 71 -13.90 7.08 -13.09
C GLU A 71 -13.26 8.42 -12.67
N ALA A 72 -12.40 8.41 -11.64
CA ALA A 72 -11.59 9.55 -11.21
C ALA A 72 -10.34 9.81 -12.08
N GLY A 73 -10.16 9.07 -13.17
CA GLY A 73 -9.11 9.30 -14.16
C GLY A 73 -7.77 8.64 -13.84
N LEU A 74 -7.72 7.66 -12.95
CA LEU A 74 -6.50 6.87 -12.75
C LEU A 74 -6.34 5.84 -13.87
N GLY A 75 -5.15 5.79 -14.46
CA GLY A 75 -4.77 4.82 -15.47
C GLY A 75 -4.22 3.52 -14.86
N GLU A 76 -4.08 2.51 -15.71
CA GLU A 76 -3.63 1.16 -15.29
C GLU A 76 -2.27 1.15 -14.61
N ARG A 77 -1.36 2.06 -14.97
CA ARG A 77 -0.04 2.17 -14.31
C ARG A 77 -0.14 2.64 -12.86
N GLU A 78 -1.07 3.55 -12.56
CA GLU A 78 -1.32 4.03 -11.20
C GLU A 78 -2.04 2.95 -10.40
N LEU A 79 -3.05 2.32 -10.99
CA LEU A 79 -3.83 1.25 -10.36
C LEU A 79 -2.98 0.01 -10.06
N ALA A 80 -2.02 -0.34 -10.91
CA ALA A 80 -1.10 -1.47 -10.68
C ALA A 80 -0.23 -1.30 -9.42
N ARG A 81 -0.12 -0.09 -8.87
CA ARG A 81 0.58 0.18 -7.61
C ARG A 81 -0.28 -0.10 -6.37
N LEU A 82 -1.61 -0.21 -6.52
CA LEU A 82 -2.53 -0.42 -5.41
C LEU A 82 -2.51 -1.88 -4.95
N ARG A 83 -2.28 -2.09 -3.65
CA ARG A 83 -2.45 -3.39 -2.98
C ARG A 83 -3.83 -3.48 -2.35
N SER A 84 -4.77 -4.13 -3.03
CA SER A 84 -6.16 -4.21 -2.59
C SER A 84 -6.79 -5.54 -3.03
N PRO A 85 -7.31 -6.38 -2.11
CA PRO A 85 -7.21 -6.26 -0.65
C PRO A 85 -5.75 -6.20 -0.17
N ILE A 86 -5.48 -5.35 0.82
CA ILE A 86 -4.16 -5.22 1.44
C ILE A 86 -3.79 -6.47 2.26
N GLY A 87 -2.52 -6.84 2.26
CA GLY A 87 -1.94 -7.94 3.01
C GLY A 87 -1.68 -9.20 2.18
N LEU A 88 -0.74 -10.03 2.63
CA LEU A 88 -0.53 -11.36 2.08
C LEU A 88 -1.69 -12.30 2.40
N ASP A 89 -1.90 -13.31 1.56
CA ASP A 89 -2.89 -14.35 1.82
C ASP A 89 -2.36 -15.35 2.86
N LEU A 90 -2.54 -15.00 4.13
CA LEU A 90 -2.20 -15.85 5.29
C LEU A 90 -3.43 -16.60 5.83
N GLY A 91 -4.60 -16.46 5.21
CA GLY A 91 -5.86 -16.94 5.76
C GLY A 91 -6.29 -16.23 7.05
N ALA A 92 -5.87 -14.97 7.24
CA ALA A 92 -6.12 -14.16 8.43
C ALA A 92 -7.61 -14.05 8.76
N ARG A 93 -7.94 -14.18 10.05
CA ARG A 93 -9.30 -14.12 10.62
C ARG A 93 -9.41 -13.11 11.76
N THR A 94 -8.31 -12.82 12.45
CA THR A 94 -8.27 -11.81 13.51
C THR A 94 -7.66 -10.49 13.03
N PRO A 95 -7.90 -9.37 13.76
CA PRO A 95 -7.21 -8.11 13.50
C PRO A 95 -5.69 -8.23 13.57
N GLU A 96 -5.15 -9.03 14.50
CA GLU A 96 -3.70 -9.25 14.68
C GLU A 96 -3.12 -10.01 13.49
N GLU A 97 -3.81 -11.05 13.02
CA GLU A 97 -3.40 -11.80 11.82
C GLU A 97 -3.47 -10.92 10.57
N THR A 98 -4.46 -10.02 10.49
CA THR A 98 -4.57 -9.04 9.40
C THR A 98 -3.45 -8.00 9.47
N ALA A 99 -3.10 -7.51 10.65
CA ALA A 99 -1.98 -6.61 10.83
C ALA A 99 -0.65 -7.27 10.42
N LEU A 100 -0.46 -8.54 10.80
CA LEU A 100 0.70 -9.34 10.39
C LEU A 100 0.75 -9.51 8.87
N SER A 101 -0.38 -9.80 8.21
CA SER A 101 -0.41 -9.96 6.75
C SER A 101 -0.06 -8.67 6.00
N ILE A 102 -0.51 -7.52 6.51
CA ILE A 102 -0.17 -6.20 5.98
C ILE A 102 1.33 -5.91 6.16
N ALA A 103 1.85 -6.10 7.38
CA ALA A 103 3.26 -5.87 7.66
C ALA A 103 4.17 -6.77 6.80
N ALA A 104 3.79 -8.04 6.62
CA ALA A 104 4.50 -8.97 5.76
C ALA A 104 4.48 -8.53 4.28
N GLU A 105 3.36 -8.01 3.77
CA GLU A 105 3.28 -7.49 2.40
C GLU A 105 4.16 -6.25 2.20
N ILE A 106 4.20 -5.33 3.17
CA ILE A 106 5.06 -4.14 3.14
C ILE A 106 6.54 -4.56 3.07
N VAL A 107 6.97 -5.51 3.91
CA VAL A 107 8.33 -6.04 3.91
C VAL A 107 8.65 -6.73 2.58
N ALA A 108 7.74 -7.58 2.09
CA ALA A 108 7.90 -8.26 0.80
C ALA A 108 8.03 -7.25 -0.35
N ALA A 109 7.18 -6.23 -0.42
CA ALA A 109 7.24 -5.19 -1.45
C ALA A 109 8.58 -4.42 -1.41
N ARG A 110 9.07 -4.11 -0.21
CA ARG A 110 10.35 -3.39 -0.01
C ARG A 110 11.56 -4.19 -0.47
N HIS A 111 11.56 -5.50 -0.24
CA HIS A 111 12.70 -6.37 -0.53
C HIS A 111 12.55 -7.19 -1.82
N GLY A 112 11.46 -6.99 -2.57
CA GLY A 112 11.12 -7.80 -3.73
C GLY A 112 10.86 -9.27 -3.38
N GLY A 113 10.38 -9.53 -2.17
CA GLY A 113 9.94 -10.85 -1.72
C GLY A 113 8.61 -11.25 -2.34
N THR A 114 8.36 -12.55 -2.45
CA THR A 114 7.13 -13.10 -3.04
C THR A 114 6.07 -13.47 -2.01
N GLY A 115 6.44 -13.58 -0.72
CA GLY A 115 5.55 -14.06 0.34
C GLY A 115 5.33 -15.58 0.34
N VAL A 116 5.96 -16.32 -0.57
CA VAL A 116 5.89 -17.81 -0.61
C VAL A 116 6.88 -18.43 0.38
N PRO A 117 6.65 -19.66 0.88
CA PRO A 117 7.59 -20.34 1.77
C PRO A 117 9.00 -20.48 1.16
N LEU A 118 10.03 -20.28 1.97
CA LEU A 118 11.42 -20.49 1.55
C LEU A 118 11.79 -21.97 1.43
N THR A 119 11.08 -22.85 2.12
CA THR A 119 11.31 -24.30 2.06
C THR A 119 11.17 -24.79 0.63
N GLY A 120 12.23 -25.39 0.09
CA GLY A 120 12.27 -25.86 -1.31
C GLY A 120 12.54 -24.76 -2.35
N SER A 121 12.73 -23.49 -1.94
CA SER A 121 13.16 -22.43 -2.84
C SER A 121 14.68 -22.47 -3.05
N GLY A 122 15.12 -22.37 -4.32
CA GLY A 122 16.54 -22.24 -4.68
C GLY A 122 17.01 -20.78 -4.76
N THR A 123 16.14 -19.82 -4.47
CA THR A 123 16.48 -18.39 -4.54
C THR A 123 17.24 -17.93 -3.29
N PRO A 124 18.25 -17.05 -3.43
CA PRO A 124 18.89 -16.42 -2.28
C PRO A 124 17.88 -15.74 -1.36
N ILE A 125 18.05 -15.90 -0.04
CA ILE A 125 17.17 -15.34 0.99
C ILE A 125 17.22 -13.80 0.95
N HIS A 126 18.43 -13.25 0.86
CA HIS A 126 18.64 -11.81 0.74
C HIS A 126 18.85 -11.45 -0.72
N ARG A 127 17.85 -10.81 -1.31
CA ARG A 127 17.95 -10.26 -2.66
C ARG A 127 18.61 -8.89 -2.57
N GLU A 128 19.65 -8.65 -3.35
CA GLU A 128 20.18 -7.29 -3.50
C GLU A 128 19.08 -6.40 -4.08
N VAL A 129 18.70 -5.38 -3.32
CA VAL A 129 17.76 -4.36 -3.79
C VAL A 129 18.51 -3.53 -4.83
N ARG A 130 18.32 -3.85 -6.12
CA ARG A 130 18.83 -3.00 -7.21
C ARG A 130 18.13 -1.65 -7.10
N HIS A 131 18.81 -0.65 -6.56
CA HIS A 131 18.38 0.73 -6.71
C HIS A 131 18.26 1.01 -8.20
N ARG A 132 17.03 1.29 -8.67
CA ARG A 132 16.82 1.81 -10.02
C ARG A 132 17.48 3.19 -10.06
N THR A 133 18.75 3.25 -10.45
CA THR A 133 19.44 4.50 -10.74
C THR A 133 18.63 5.21 -11.82
N GLY A 134 17.95 6.29 -11.44
CA GLY A 134 17.26 7.13 -12.40
C GLY A 134 18.28 7.62 -13.42
N THR A 135 18.02 7.36 -14.70
CA THR A 135 18.71 8.03 -15.80
C THR A 135 18.58 9.53 -15.57
N ARG A 136 19.68 10.18 -15.15
CA ARG A 136 19.82 11.63 -15.29
C ARG A 136 19.81 11.90 -16.79
N ALA A 137 18.69 12.38 -17.31
CA ALA A 137 18.69 13.07 -18.59
C ALA A 137 19.52 14.35 -18.41
N ALA A 138 20.57 14.47 -19.21
CA ALA A 138 21.31 15.69 -19.45
C ALA A 138 20.48 16.66 -20.30
#